data_AF-H1DFL6-F1
#
_entry.id   AF-H1DFL6-F1
#
_cell.length_a   1.000
_cell.length_b   1.000
_cell.length_c   1.000
_cell.angle_alpha   90.00
_cell.angle_beta   90.00
_cell.angle_gamma   90.00
#
_symmetry.space_group_name_H-M   'P 1'
#
loop_
_entity.id
_entity.type
_entity.pdbx_description
1 polymer ?
#
loop_
_entity_poly.entity_id
_entity_poly.type
_entity_poly.pdbx_seq_one_letter_code
_entity_poly.pdbx_strand_id
1 'polypeptide(L)'
;MNTLFPIIYSLIIFLFPFVGKFHYNRQTLNSIVISLGLLGTFIGIIYSLLHFDPENISISLPQLLAGLKITILTIISSIITSLLLKLFPVFYGIRKEKNTIIENLPETMKEILHQLIAIKENIHKTGIIQNPDGTVQATELFQDKALYDLARNTSQIMQKQSQYLSIT
;
A
#
# COMPACT_ATOMS: atom_id res chain seq x y z
N MET A 1 27.77 -32.52 9.53
CA MET A 1 27.94 -31.30 10.33
C MET A 1 27.12 -30.18 9.69
N ASN A 2 26.18 -29.43 10.28
CA ASN A 2 25.41 -29.50 11.52
C ASN A 2 23.99 -29.05 11.13
N THR A 3 22.97 -29.87 11.36
CA THR A 3 21.56 -29.54 11.07
C THR A 3 21.02 -28.35 11.87
N LEU A 4 21.79 -27.85 12.84
CA LEU A 4 21.47 -26.72 13.71
C LEU A 4 21.57 -25.36 13.02
N PHE A 5 22.51 -25.15 12.09
CA PHE A 5 22.70 -23.86 11.43
C PHE A 5 21.45 -23.32 10.70
N PRO A 6 20.73 -24.12 9.89
CA PRO A 6 19.52 -23.63 9.22
C PRO A 6 18.37 -23.37 10.21
N ILE A 7 18.32 -24.11 11.32
CA ILE A 7 17.32 -23.91 12.38
C ILE A 7 17.58 -22.58 13.10
N ILE A 8 18.85 -22.28 13.41
CA ILE A 8 19.26 -21.03 14.06
C ILE A 8 18.97 -19.82 13.14
N TYR A 9 19.25 -19.92 11.85
CA TYR A 9 18.93 -18.86 10.88
C TYR A 9 17.42 -18.62 10.76
N SER A 10 16.62 -19.70 10.69
CA SER A 10 15.16 -19.62 10.66
C SER A 10 14.59 -19.02 11.95
N LEU A 11 15.17 -19.37 13.10
CA LEU A 11 14.79 -18.83 14.41
C LEU A 11 15.13 -17.35 14.54
N ILE A 12 16.28 -16.90 14.02
CA ILE A 12 16.67 -15.48 14.00
C ILE A 12 15.70 -14.66 13.16
N ILE A 13 15.29 -15.15 11.98
CA ILE A 13 14.30 -14.49 11.12
C ILE A 13 12.93 -14.44 11.82
N PHE A 14 12.56 -15.50 12.51
CA PHE A 14 11.30 -15.58 13.27
C PHE A 14 11.29 -14.65 14.50
N LEU A 15 12.43 -14.47 15.17
CA LEU A 15 12.54 -13.63 16.38
C LEU A 15 12.76 -12.13 16.05
N PHE A 16 13.27 -11.82 14.86
CA PHE A 16 13.50 -10.43 14.41
C PHE A 16 12.28 -9.50 14.56
N PRO A 17 11.06 -9.85 14.12
CA PRO A 17 9.87 -9.00 14.29
C PRO A 17 9.47 -8.82 15.77
N PHE A 18 9.85 -9.76 16.66
CA PHE A 18 9.59 -9.65 18.08
C PHE A 18 10.47 -8.56 18.74
N VAL A 19 11.73 -8.40 18.29
CA VAL A 19 12.66 -7.37 18.77
C VAL A 19 12.34 -5.99 18.16
N GLY A 20 11.96 -5.95 16.87
CA GLY A 20 11.63 -4.70 16.15
C GLY A 20 10.34 -4.00 16.60
N LYS A 21 9.51 -4.68 17.39
CA LYS A 21 8.25 -4.17 17.98
C LYS A 21 8.40 -2.81 18.67
N PHE A 22 9.57 -2.51 19.24
CA PHE A 22 9.76 -1.33 20.09
C PHE A 22 10.02 -0.03 19.32
N HIS A 23 10.50 -0.09 18.07
CA HIS A 23 10.96 1.10 17.34
C HIS A 23 10.23 1.35 16.00
N TYR A 24 9.54 0.37 15.44
CA TYR A 24 9.04 0.45 14.07
C TYR A 24 7.51 0.34 13.97
N ASN A 25 6.93 1.08 13.00
CA ASN A 25 5.51 0.97 12.66
C ASN A 25 5.24 -0.36 11.91
N ARG A 26 4.00 -0.85 11.94
CA ARG A 26 3.59 -2.14 11.38
C ARG A 26 3.91 -2.30 9.92
N GLN A 27 3.67 -1.24 9.14
CA GLN A 27 3.91 -1.26 7.71
C GLN A 27 5.41 -1.37 7.39
N THR A 28 6.25 -0.66 8.15
CA THR A 28 7.70 -0.72 8.05
C THR A 28 8.24 -2.09 8.48
N LEU A 29 7.77 -2.64 9.61
CA LEU A 29 8.11 -3.98 10.08
C LEU A 29 7.80 -5.05 9.03
N ASN A 30 6.59 -4.98 8.44
CA ASN A 30 6.19 -5.90 7.40
C ASN A 30 7.10 -5.83 6.17
N SER A 31 7.44 -4.63 5.71
CA SER A 31 8.37 -4.44 4.60
C SER A 31 9.77 -4.99 4.92
N ILE A 32 10.28 -4.74 6.13
CA ILE A 32 11.59 -5.26 6.57
C ILE A 32 11.59 -6.78 6.60
N VAL A 33 10.53 -7.43 7.11
CA VAL A 33 10.41 -8.91 7.13
C VAL A 33 10.45 -9.50 5.72
N ILE A 34 9.79 -8.86 4.76
CA ILE A 34 9.83 -9.29 3.35
C ILE A 34 11.24 -9.12 2.78
N SER A 35 11.88 -7.97 3.01
CA SER A 35 13.26 -7.72 2.57
C SER A 35 14.28 -8.67 3.19
N LEU A 36 14.12 -9.02 4.48
CA LEU A 36 14.95 -10.01 5.16
C LEU A 36 14.74 -11.42 4.57
N GLY A 37 13.50 -11.76 4.23
CA GLY A 37 13.19 -13.01 3.52
C GLY A 37 13.94 -13.09 2.19
N LEU A 38 13.88 -12.02 1.39
CA LEU A 38 14.60 -11.92 0.13
C LEU A 38 16.13 -12.03 0.34
N LEU A 39 16.69 -11.32 1.32
CA LEU A 39 18.11 -11.40 1.64
C LEU A 39 18.53 -12.83 2.03
N GLY A 40 17.73 -13.49 2.85
CA GLY A 40 17.97 -14.88 3.24
C GLY A 40 17.90 -15.86 2.06
N THR A 41 17.09 -15.59 1.02
CA THR A 41 17.10 -16.41 -0.21
C THR A 41 18.42 -16.30 -0.97
N PHE A 42 18.99 -15.09 -1.07
CA PHE A 42 20.28 -14.90 -1.71
C PHE A 42 21.39 -15.62 -0.93
N ILE A 43 21.38 -15.53 0.41
CA ILE A 43 22.33 -16.26 1.26
C ILE A 43 22.21 -17.77 1.04
N GLY A 44 20.98 -18.31 1.01
CA GLY A 44 20.74 -19.75 0.81
C GLY A 44 21.26 -20.24 -0.54
N ILE A 45 20.99 -19.50 -1.61
CA ILE A 45 21.47 -19.82 -2.96
C ILE A 45 22.99 -19.71 -3.05
N ILE A 46 23.59 -18.63 -2.52
CA ILE A 46 25.05 -18.42 -2.53
C ILE A 46 25.75 -19.54 -1.75
N TYR A 47 25.26 -19.90 -0.57
CA TYR A 47 25.82 -20.99 0.21
C TYR A 47 25.78 -22.32 -0.55
N SER A 48 24.67 -22.56 -1.26
CA SER A 48 24.47 -23.74 -2.11
C SER A 48 25.50 -23.82 -3.24
N LEU A 49 25.72 -22.70 -3.92
CA LEU A 49 26.65 -22.60 -5.05
C LEU A 49 28.12 -22.63 -4.61
N LEU A 50 28.46 -22.03 -3.47
CA LEU A 50 29.83 -22.01 -2.96
C LEU A 50 30.39 -23.40 -2.65
N HIS A 51 29.53 -24.34 -2.28
CA HIS A 51 29.92 -25.72 -1.99
C HIS A 51 29.63 -26.68 -3.15
N PHE A 52 29.20 -26.15 -4.30
CA PHE A 52 28.92 -26.96 -5.47
C PHE A 52 30.18 -27.11 -6.30
N ASP A 53 30.70 -28.33 -6.36
CA ASP A 53 31.78 -28.71 -7.27
C ASP A 53 31.19 -29.39 -8.52
N PRO A 54 31.32 -28.79 -9.72
CA PRO A 54 30.84 -29.38 -10.96
C PRO A 54 31.64 -30.61 -11.40
N GLU A 55 32.87 -30.81 -10.94
CA GLU A 55 33.68 -31.99 -11.27
C GLU A 55 33.21 -33.23 -10.49
N ASN A 56 32.56 -33.03 -9.33
CA ASN A 56 32.10 -34.10 -8.44
C ASN A 56 30.59 -33.99 -8.14
N ILE A 57 29.75 -34.02 -9.18
CA ILE A 57 28.29 -33.83 -9.08
C ILE A 57 27.62 -34.76 -8.07
N SER A 58 28.04 -36.03 -7.98
CA SER A 58 27.45 -37.00 -7.05
C SER A 58 27.58 -36.59 -5.57
N ILE A 59 28.62 -35.82 -5.24
CA ILE A 59 28.87 -35.30 -3.89
C ILE A 59 28.20 -33.92 -3.72
N SER A 60 28.21 -33.11 -4.78
CA SER A 60 27.69 -31.73 -4.77
C SER A 60 26.16 -31.64 -4.83
N LEU A 61 25.48 -32.60 -5.44
CA LEU A 61 24.03 -32.57 -5.63
C LEU A 61 23.24 -32.60 -4.31
N PRO A 62 23.57 -33.47 -3.32
CA PRO A 62 22.94 -33.41 -2.00
C PRO A 62 23.13 -32.06 -1.30
N GLN A 63 24.31 -31.44 -1.44
CA GLN A 63 24.62 -30.14 -0.84
C GLN A 63 23.80 -29.02 -1.50
N LEU A 64 23.65 -29.06 -2.82
CA LEU A 64 22.82 -28.13 -3.58
C LEU A 64 21.35 -28.18 -3.13
N LEU A 65 20.83 -29.40 -2.96
CA LEU A 65 19.47 -29.64 -2.48
C LEU A 65 19.28 -29.15 -1.04
N ALA A 66 20.30 -29.24 -0.20
CA ALA A 66 20.28 -28.70 1.15
C ALA A 66 20.16 -27.16 1.15
N GLY A 67 20.93 -26.47 0.32
CA GLY A 67 20.83 -25.01 0.17
C GLY A 67 19.49 -24.55 -0.43
N LEU A 68 18.94 -25.31 -1.38
CA LEU A 68 17.60 -25.06 -1.92
C LEU A 68 16.52 -25.20 -0.85
N LYS A 69 16.60 -26.22 0.01
CA LYS A 69 15.67 -26.42 1.13
C LYS A 69 15.67 -25.23 2.10
N ILE A 70 16.85 -24.67 2.39
CA ILE A 70 16.98 -23.47 3.23
C ILE A 70 16.30 -22.28 2.57
N THR A 71 16.52 -22.09 1.27
CA THR A 71 15.93 -21.01 0.48
C THR A 71 14.40 -21.05 0.52
N ILE A 72 13.81 -22.23 0.30
CA ILE A 72 12.35 -22.44 0.36
C ILE A 72 11.81 -22.15 1.76
N LEU A 73 12.48 -22.65 2.81
CA LEU A 73 12.05 -22.44 4.19
C LEU A 73 12.06 -20.96 4.59
N THR A 74 13.07 -20.21 4.15
CA THR A 74 13.18 -18.76 4.39
C THR A 74 12.01 -17.99 3.80
N ILE A 75 11.61 -18.31 2.56
CA ILE A 75 10.47 -17.65 1.89
C ILE A 75 9.19 -17.93 2.66
N ILE A 76 8.94 -19.19 3.01
CA ILE A 76 7.76 -19.60 3.78
C ILE A 76 7.71 -18.86 5.11
N SER A 77 8.83 -18.81 5.84
CA SER A 77 8.93 -18.12 7.12
C SER A 77 8.64 -16.62 7.00
N SER A 78 9.21 -15.95 5.98
CA SER A 78 8.97 -14.53 5.73
C SER A 78 7.51 -14.23 5.40
N ILE A 79 6.88 -15.04 4.55
CA ILE A 79 5.48 -14.86 4.16
C ILE A 79 4.55 -15.13 5.34
N ILE A 80 4.77 -16.21 6.09
CA ILE A 80 3.97 -16.54 7.29
C ILE A 80 4.09 -15.39 8.30
N THR A 81 5.30 -14.90 8.55
CA THR A 81 5.53 -13.79 9.47
C THR A 81 4.83 -12.51 9.02
N SER A 82 4.95 -12.15 7.72
CA SER A 82 4.25 -11.02 7.09
C SER A 82 2.73 -11.14 7.23
N LEU A 83 2.19 -12.34 7.00
CA LEU A 83 0.76 -12.61 7.13
C LEU A 83 0.29 -12.52 8.59
N LEU A 84 1.05 -13.07 9.54
CA LEU A 84 0.74 -12.99 10.97
C LEU A 84 0.78 -11.54 11.47
N LEU A 85 1.73 -10.72 11.01
CA LEU A 85 1.80 -9.30 11.34
C LEU A 85 0.56 -8.53 10.86
N LYS A 86 -0.01 -8.91 9.71
CA LYS A 86 -1.23 -8.31 9.16
C LYS A 86 -2.49 -8.82 9.87
N LEU A 87 -2.59 -10.13 10.12
CA LEU A 87 -3.82 -10.78 10.61
C LEU A 87 -3.94 -10.73 12.14
N PHE A 88 -2.83 -10.86 12.86
CA PHE A 88 -2.79 -10.89 14.33
C PHE A 88 -1.82 -9.86 14.91
N PRO A 89 -2.03 -8.55 14.66
CA PRO A 89 -1.12 -7.51 15.15
C PRO A 89 -1.05 -7.45 16.69
N VAL A 90 -2.10 -7.91 17.38
CA VAL A 90 -2.19 -8.00 18.84
C VAL A 90 -1.24 -9.06 19.39
N PHE A 91 -0.98 -10.15 18.65
CA PHE A 91 -0.12 -11.25 19.10
C PHE A 91 1.34 -10.82 19.24
N TYR A 92 1.80 -9.93 18.38
CA TYR A 92 3.11 -9.28 18.50
C TYR A 92 3.09 -8.08 19.47
N GLY A 93 1.96 -7.82 20.14
CA GLY A 93 1.76 -6.69 21.04
C GLY A 93 2.00 -5.33 20.38
N ILE A 94 1.88 -5.26 19.05
CA ILE A 94 2.01 -4.01 18.32
C ILE A 94 0.68 -3.28 18.52
N ARG A 95 0.68 -2.33 19.48
CA ARG A 95 -0.46 -1.45 19.71
C ARG A 95 -0.92 -0.92 18.37
N LYS A 96 -2.24 -0.88 18.16
CA LYS A 96 -2.79 -0.11 17.06
C LYS A 96 -2.11 1.25 17.15
N GLU A 97 -1.45 1.69 16.08
CA GLU A 97 -1.15 3.10 15.92
C GLU A 97 -2.52 3.77 15.94
N LYS A 98 -2.99 4.08 17.15
CA LYS A 98 -3.97 5.11 17.38
C LYS A 98 -3.25 6.29 16.77
N ASN A 99 -3.74 6.80 15.64
CA ASN A 99 -3.15 7.93 14.92
C ASN A 99 -2.67 8.99 15.93
N THR A 100 -1.42 8.89 16.37
CA THR A 100 -0.87 9.75 17.43
C THR A 100 -0.73 11.16 16.88
N ILE A 101 -0.74 11.28 15.55
CA ILE A 101 -0.84 12.50 14.77
C ILE A 101 -2.19 13.19 14.97
N ILE A 102 -3.32 12.45 15.02
CA ILE A 102 -4.64 13.08 15.20
C ILE A 102 -4.87 13.51 16.65
N GLU A 103 -4.28 12.80 17.61
CA GLU A 103 -4.44 13.10 19.04
C GLU A 103 -3.52 14.24 19.53
N ASN A 104 -2.35 14.44 18.90
CA ASN A 104 -1.47 15.59 19.15
C ASN A 104 -1.64 16.73 18.13
N LEU A 105 -2.62 16.62 17.23
CA LEU A 105 -2.92 17.69 16.31
C LEU A 105 -3.61 18.82 17.08
N PRO A 106 -3.26 20.09 16.84
CA PRO A 106 -4.04 21.21 17.35
C PRO A 106 -5.51 20.99 17.00
N GLU A 107 -6.44 21.27 17.93
CA GLU A 107 -7.87 21.02 17.75
C GLU A 107 -8.41 21.58 16.41
N THR A 108 -7.86 22.70 15.94
CA THR A 108 -8.17 23.31 14.64
C THR A 108 -7.91 22.40 13.44
N MET A 109 -6.83 21.62 13.46
CA MET A 109 -6.45 20.73 12.36
C MET A 109 -7.25 19.42 12.39
N LYS A 110 -7.68 18.98 13.58
CA LYS A 110 -8.62 17.87 13.74
C LYS A 110 -9.99 18.25 13.17
N GLU A 111 -10.43 19.49 13.42
CA GLU A 111 -11.66 20.04 12.84
C GLU A 111 -11.57 20.13 11.31
N ILE A 112 -10.46 20.62 10.75
CA ILE A 112 -10.22 20.64 9.30
C ILE A 112 -10.28 19.23 8.72
N LEU A 113 -9.66 18.24 9.36
CA LEU A 113 -9.69 16.86 8.88
C LEU A 113 -11.12 16.28 8.87
N HIS A 114 -11.91 16.55 9.92
CA HIS A 114 -13.32 16.16 9.98
C HIS A 114 -14.14 16.83 8.88
N GLN A 115 -13.91 18.11 8.60
CA GLN A 115 -14.55 18.82 7.50
C GLN A 115 -14.16 18.22 6.14
N LEU A 116 -12.88 17.89 5.91
CA LEU A 116 -12.42 17.26 4.67
C LEU A 116 -13.03 15.87 4.46
N ILE A 117 -13.18 15.08 5.52
CA ILE A 117 -13.85 13.77 5.46
C ILE A 117 -15.34 13.93 5.13
N ALA A 118 -16.03 14.87 5.78
CA ALA A 118 -17.43 15.18 5.49
C ALA A 118 -17.63 15.69 4.05
N ILE A 119 -16.72 16.54 3.56
CA ILE A 119 -16.72 17.01 2.18
C ILE A 119 -16.52 15.84 1.22
N LYS A 120 -15.56 14.94 1.48
CA LYS A 120 -15.33 13.74 0.65
C LYS A 120 -16.57 12.84 0.58
N GLU A 121 -17.27 12.64 1.70
CA GLU A 121 -18.48 11.82 1.73
C GLU A 121 -19.64 12.48 0.96
N ASN A 122 -19.81 13.79 1.12
CA ASN A 122 -20.81 14.54 0.36
C ASN A 122 -20.49 14.54 -1.14
N ILE A 123 -19.22 14.72 -1.55
CA ILE A 123 -18.81 14.61 -2.96
C ILE A 123 -19.11 13.21 -3.51
N HIS A 124 -18.93 12.15 -2.72
CA HIS A 124 -19.27 10.79 -3.15
C HIS A 124 -20.77 10.59 -3.39
N LYS A 125 -21.63 11.21 -2.57
CA LYS A 125 -23.09 11.21 -2.77
C LYS A 125 -23.54 12.14 -3.91
N THR A 126 -22.78 13.18 -4.20
CA THR A 126 -23.09 14.16 -5.26
C THR A 126 -22.59 13.70 -6.64
N GLY A 127 -21.70 12.71 -6.70
CA GLY A 127 -21.17 12.14 -7.94
C GLY A 127 -22.01 11.03 -8.58
N ILE A 128 -23.08 10.57 -7.94
CA ILE A 128 -24.02 9.60 -8.51
C ILE A 128 -25.45 10.07 -8.19
N ILE A 129 -26.04 10.86 -9.09
CA ILE A 129 -27.49 10.93 -9.17
C ILE A 129 -27.92 9.69 -9.97
N GLN A 130 -28.15 8.59 -9.26
CA GLN A 130 -28.73 7.38 -9.85
C GLN A 130 -30.23 7.62 -9.98
N ASN A 131 -30.72 7.73 -11.20
CA ASN A 131 -32.16 7.64 -11.44
C ASN A 131 -32.66 6.25 -11.03
N PRO A 132 -33.90 6.13 -10.53
CA PRO A 132 -34.45 4.86 -10.04
C PRO A 132 -34.57 3.73 -11.08
N ASP A 133 -34.21 3.96 -12.35
CA ASP A 133 -34.16 2.92 -13.40
C ASP A 133 -32.76 2.32 -13.64
N GLY A 134 -31.72 2.81 -12.95
CA GLY A 134 -30.36 2.28 -13.05
C GLY A 134 -29.48 2.86 -14.17
N THR A 135 -29.96 3.83 -14.94
CA THR A 135 -29.12 4.55 -15.92
C THR A 135 -28.21 5.59 -15.25
N VAL A 136 -26.91 5.55 -15.60
CA VAL A 136 -25.89 6.53 -15.18
C VAL A 136 -25.76 7.58 -16.28
N GLN A 137 -26.33 8.77 -16.09
CA GLN A 137 -26.02 9.91 -16.96
C GLN A 137 -24.69 10.53 -16.53
N ALA A 138 -23.61 10.15 -17.18
CA ALA A 138 -22.36 10.88 -17.13
C ALA A 138 -22.41 12.06 -18.12
N THR A 139 -22.25 13.27 -17.60
CA THR A 139 -21.53 14.40 -18.23
C THR A 139 -22.17 15.10 -19.46
N GLU A 140 -23.03 14.50 -20.28
CA GLU A 140 -23.53 15.18 -21.49
C GLU A 140 -24.51 16.34 -21.21
N LEU A 141 -25.41 16.20 -20.23
CA LEU A 141 -26.40 17.25 -19.91
C LEU A 141 -25.76 18.49 -19.24
N PHE A 142 -24.67 18.30 -18.48
CA PHE A 142 -23.95 19.41 -17.86
C PHE A 142 -23.07 20.17 -18.86
N GLN A 143 -22.48 19.47 -19.83
CA GLN A 143 -21.69 20.11 -20.88
C GLN A 143 -22.59 20.95 -21.79
N ASP A 144 -23.77 20.44 -22.14
CA ASP A 144 -24.76 21.16 -22.94
C ASP A 144 -25.34 22.37 -22.18
N LYS A 145 -25.70 22.21 -20.90
CA LYS A 145 -26.24 23.31 -20.10
C LYS A 145 -25.20 24.41 -19.81
N ALA A 146 -23.96 24.04 -19.51
CA ALA A 146 -22.88 25.00 -19.31
C ALA A 146 -22.54 25.76 -20.60
N LEU A 147 -22.51 25.06 -21.74
CA LEU A 147 -22.29 25.68 -23.04
C LEU A 147 -23.45 26.58 -23.45
N TYR A 148 -24.70 26.16 -23.19
CA TYR A 148 -25.91 26.96 -23.42
C TYR A 148 -25.95 28.21 -22.56
N ASP A 149 -25.66 28.10 -21.26
CA ASP A 149 -25.64 29.23 -20.33
C ASP A 149 -24.52 30.22 -20.70
N LEU A 150 -23.36 29.72 -21.15
CA LEU A 150 -22.26 30.55 -21.64
C LEU A 150 -22.61 31.26 -22.96
N ALA A 151 -23.18 30.54 -23.92
CA ALA A 151 -23.61 31.10 -25.21
C ALA A 151 -24.71 32.15 -25.04
N ARG A 152 -25.64 31.91 -24.10
CA ARG A 152 -26.71 32.86 -23.77
C ARG A 152 -26.17 34.14 -23.14
N ASN A 153 -25.26 34.02 -22.17
CA ASN A 153 -24.67 35.17 -21.49
C ASN A 153 -23.81 36.01 -22.45
N THR A 154 -22.97 35.36 -23.26
CA THR A 154 -22.17 36.07 -24.29
C THR A 154 -23.05 36.76 -25.33
N SER A 155 -24.15 36.13 -25.77
CA SER A 155 -25.11 36.76 -26.69
C SER A 155 -25.77 38.02 -26.09
N GLN A 156 -26.12 38.00 -24.80
CA GLN A 156 -26.67 39.16 -24.10
C GLN A 156 -25.66 40.30 -23.96
N ILE A 157 -24.39 39.97 -23.70
CA ILE A 157 -23.32 40.97 -23.61
C ILE A 157 -23.11 41.61 -24.98
N MET A 158 -23.07 40.83 -26.05
CA MET A 158 -22.93 41.32 -27.43
C MET A 158 -24.10 42.22 -27.83
N GLN A 159 -25.34 41.86 -27.50
CA GLN A 159 -26.52 42.70 -27.75
C GLN A 159 -26.44 44.04 -27.02
N LYS A 160 -26.03 44.03 -25.75
CA LYS A 160 -25.83 45.28 -24.99
C LYS A 160 -24.76 46.15 -25.63
N GLN A 161 -23.62 45.57 -26.02
CA GLN A 161 -22.55 46.33 -26.68
C GLN A 161 -22.97 46.88 -28.05
N SER A 162 -23.69 46.12 -28.86
CA SER A 162 -24.24 46.63 -30.13
C SER A 162 -25.22 47.78 -29.91
N GLN A 163 -26.01 47.72 -28.83
CA GLN A 163 -26.96 48.78 -28.49
C GLN A 163 -26.25 50.07 -28.05
N TYR A 164 -25.14 49.98 -27.31
CA TYR A 164 -24.31 51.15 -26.98
C TYR A 164 -23.68 51.79 -28.24
N LEU A 165 -23.24 50.98 -29.20
CA LEU A 165 -22.62 51.46 -30.44
C LEU A 165 -23.64 52.07 -31.44
N SER A 166 -24.93 51.75 -31.34
CA SER A 166 -25.97 52.34 -32.20
C SER A 166 -26.52 53.70 -31.71
N ILE A 167 -26.16 54.13 -30.49
CA ILE A 167 -26.62 55.38 -29.87
C ILE A 167 -25.51 56.45 -29.88
N THR A 168 -24.36 56.15 -30.50
CA THR A 168 -23.28 57.12 -30.81
C THR A 168 -23.21 57.31 -32.32
#